data_AF-A0AAI8QFZ1-F1
#
_entry.id   AF-A0AAI8QFZ1-F1
#
_cell.length_a   1.000
_cell.length_b   1.000
_cell.length_c   1.000
_cell.angle_alpha   90.00
_cell.angle_beta   90.00
_cell.angle_gamma   90.00
#
_symmetry.space_group_name_H-M   'P 1'
#
loop_
_entity.id
_entity.type
_entity.pdbx_description
1 polymer ?
#
loop_
_entity_poly.entity_id
_entity_poly.type
_entity_poly.pdbx_seq_one_letter_code
_entity_poly.pdbx_strand_id
1 'polypeptide(L)'
;MLNTLVQGEKAKESIATNIAYIDSFFGTPKGFDVIIIGRGGGSMEDLWAFNEEIVADAIYNARIPIISAVGHESDTVISDYVADMRAPTPSAAIEMLLPAPNALTQGITHRFECATNDIKQLCNAINARDPQRLGAFVQIEKDGEIRTLQSLVSGDEVQLIGISQSKGAKIL
;
A
#
# COMPACT_ATOMS: atom_id res chain seq x y z
N MET A 1 5.54 -16.77 9.36
CA MET A 1 5.36 -17.93 8.47
C MET A 1 5.35 -19.17 9.36
N LEU A 2 4.29 -19.99 9.29
CA LEU A 2 4.15 -21.21 10.07
C LEU A 2 4.67 -22.39 9.23
N ASN A 3 5.36 -23.35 9.86
CA ASN A 3 5.84 -24.53 9.16
C ASN A 3 4.66 -25.49 8.92
N THR A 4 4.28 -25.66 7.65
CA THR A 4 3.10 -26.43 7.22
C THR A 4 3.52 -27.40 6.14
N LEU A 5 3.14 -28.67 6.27
CA LEU A 5 3.28 -29.63 5.18
C LEU A 5 2.20 -29.33 4.14
N VAL A 6 2.63 -29.05 2.92
CA VAL A 6 1.74 -28.72 1.79
C VAL A 6 1.71 -29.80 0.71
N GLN A 7 2.47 -30.88 0.90
CA GLN A 7 2.55 -32.02 -0.01
C GLN A 7 2.74 -33.34 0.76
N GLY A 8 2.29 -34.44 0.16
CA GLY A 8 2.31 -35.78 0.77
C GLY A 8 1.07 -36.10 1.61
N GLU A 9 0.95 -37.34 2.08
CA GLU A 9 -0.28 -37.86 2.71
C GLU A 9 -0.77 -37.05 3.90
N LYS A 10 0.14 -36.49 4.69
CA LYS A 10 -0.19 -35.72 5.92
C LYS A 10 -0.41 -34.23 5.69
N ALA A 11 -0.35 -33.77 4.44
CA ALA A 11 -0.43 -32.35 4.14
C ALA A 11 -1.80 -31.79 4.46
N LYS A 12 -2.88 -32.51 4.13
CA LYS A 12 -4.25 -32.07 4.38
C LYS A 12 -4.54 -31.83 5.86
N GLU A 13 -4.10 -32.75 6.73
CA GLU A 13 -4.25 -32.59 8.19
C GLU A 13 -3.36 -31.46 8.70
N SER A 14 -2.15 -31.32 8.18
CA SER A 14 -1.23 -30.24 8.57
C SER A 14 -1.79 -28.87 8.20
N ILE A 15 -2.36 -28.71 7.00
CA ILE A 15 -2.96 -27.46 6.54
C ILE A 15 -4.17 -27.13 7.42
N ALA A 16 -5.12 -28.05 7.56
CA ALA A 16 -6.34 -27.83 8.34
C ALA A 16 -6.04 -27.49 9.81
N THR A 17 -5.12 -28.24 10.44
CA THR A 17 -4.70 -27.98 11.83
C THR A 17 -4.08 -26.60 11.98
N ASN A 18 -3.23 -26.20 11.03
CA ASN A 18 -2.55 -24.92 11.08
C ASN A 18 -3.50 -23.74 10.83
N ILE A 19 -4.49 -23.89 9.94
CA ILE A 19 -5.56 -22.90 9.77
C ILE A 19 -6.31 -22.72 11.10
N ALA A 20 -6.79 -23.81 11.70
CA ALA A 20 -7.52 -23.76 12.97
C ALA A 20 -6.67 -23.18 14.12
N TYR A 21 -5.38 -23.51 14.17
CA TYR A 21 -4.46 -22.95 15.14
C TYR A 21 -4.29 -21.43 14.99
N ILE A 22 -4.09 -20.94 13.76
CA ILE A 22 -3.97 -19.50 13.49
C ILE A 22 -5.28 -18.79 13.81
N ASP A 23 -6.41 -19.36 13.39
CA ASP A 23 -7.74 -18.82 13.65
C ASP A 23 -8.08 -18.75 15.15
N SER A 24 -7.50 -19.62 15.98
CA SER A 24 -7.68 -19.57 17.44
C SER A 24 -7.22 -18.25 18.08
N PHE A 25 -6.35 -17.48 17.41
CA PHE A 25 -5.90 -16.15 17.84
C PHE A 25 -6.82 -15.00 17.38
N PHE A 26 -7.90 -15.27 16.66
CA PHE A 26 -8.84 -14.26 16.19
C PHE A 26 -9.35 -13.37 17.34
N GLY A 27 -9.29 -12.05 17.15
CA GLY A 27 -9.71 -11.07 18.16
C GLY A 27 -8.77 -10.91 19.36
N THR A 28 -7.62 -11.60 19.37
CA THR A 28 -6.61 -11.44 20.43
C THR A 28 -5.53 -10.42 20.01
N PRO A 29 -4.72 -9.90 20.96
CA PRO A 29 -3.57 -9.04 20.63
C PRO A 29 -2.48 -9.70 19.78
N LYS A 30 -2.55 -11.04 19.61
CA LYS A 30 -1.65 -11.83 18.76
C LYS A 30 -2.37 -12.37 17.51
N GLY A 31 -3.58 -11.87 17.23
CA GLY A 31 -4.35 -12.25 16.05
C GLY A 31 -3.68 -11.82 14.75
N PHE A 32 -4.19 -12.36 13.65
CA PHE A 32 -3.74 -12.06 12.30
C PHE A 32 -4.89 -11.43 11.52
N ASP A 33 -4.57 -10.52 10.60
CA ASP A 33 -5.57 -9.85 9.78
C ASP A 33 -6.02 -10.72 8.60
N VAL A 34 -5.13 -11.56 8.08
CA VAL A 34 -5.37 -12.42 6.93
C VAL A 34 -4.48 -13.65 6.98
N ILE A 35 -4.96 -14.77 6.46
CA ILE A 35 -4.21 -16.00 6.26
C ILE A 35 -3.99 -16.20 4.77
N ILE A 36 -2.76 -16.44 4.35
CA ILE A 36 -2.45 -16.85 2.98
C ILE A 36 -2.09 -18.33 3.03
N ILE A 37 -2.88 -19.15 2.37
CA ILE A 37 -2.53 -20.55 2.12
C ILE A 37 -2.05 -20.65 0.69
N GLY A 38 -0.98 -21.39 0.46
CA GLY A 38 -0.45 -21.45 -0.88
C GLY A 38 0.77 -22.32 -0.99
N ARG A 39 1.03 -22.71 -2.23
CA ARG A 39 2.19 -23.46 -2.67
C ARG A 39 2.51 -23.00 -4.08
N GLY A 40 3.79 -22.97 -4.43
CA GLY A 40 4.22 -22.73 -5.81
C GLY A 40 3.76 -23.81 -6.79
N GLY A 41 4.29 -23.78 -8.02
CA GLY A 41 3.94 -24.77 -9.04
C GLY A 41 4.36 -26.21 -8.71
N GLY A 42 3.79 -27.15 -9.44
CA GLY A 42 4.10 -28.58 -9.45
C GLY A 42 2.97 -29.37 -10.10
N SER A 43 2.95 -30.70 -9.95
CA SER A 43 1.89 -31.50 -10.56
C SER A 43 0.59 -31.42 -9.76
N MET A 44 -0.53 -31.86 -10.37
CA MET A 44 -1.83 -31.88 -9.69
C MET A 44 -1.80 -32.77 -8.44
N GLU A 45 -0.98 -33.83 -8.45
CA GLU A 45 -0.79 -34.73 -7.31
C GLU A 45 -0.17 -34.00 -6.11
N ASP A 46 0.76 -33.07 -6.36
CA ASP A 46 1.36 -32.28 -5.31
C ASP A 46 0.37 -31.26 -4.70
N LEU A 47 -0.64 -30.86 -5.47
CA LEU A 47 -1.67 -29.91 -5.06
C LEU A 47 -2.89 -30.61 -4.43
N TRP A 48 -2.93 -31.94 -4.45
CA TRP A 48 -4.13 -32.70 -4.09
C TRP A 48 -4.61 -32.46 -2.66
N ALA A 49 -3.69 -32.15 -1.74
CA ALA A 49 -4.04 -31.82 -0.36
C ALA A 49 -5.04 -30.65 -0.25
N PHE A 50 -5.04 -29.74 -1.22
CA PHE A 50 -5.95 -28.59 -1.29
C PHE A 50 -7.34 -28.93 -1.87
N ASN A 51 -7.52 -30.14 -2.40
CA ASN A 51 -8.80 -30.68 -2.84
C ASN A 51 -9.53 -31.49 -1.75
N GLU A 52 -8.90 -31.70 -0.60
CA GLU A 52 -9.46 -32.54 0.45
C GLU A 52 -10.51 -31.77 1.26
N GLU A 53 -11.63 -32.44 1.58
CA GLU A 53 -12.76 -31.87 2.31
C GLU A 53 -12.33 -31.24 3.64
N ILE A 54 -11.40 -31.86 4.37
CA ILE A 54 -10.89 -31.34 5.65
C ILE A 54 -10.25 -29.94 5.51
N VAL A 55 -9.62 -29.66 4.36
CA VAL A 55 -9.02 -28.35 4.10
C VAL A 55 -10.11 -27.34 3.72
N ALA A 56 -11.06 -27.75 2.89
CA ALA A 56 -12.22 -26.93 2.55
C ALA A 56 -13.02 -26.54 3.82
N ASP A 57 -13.31 -27.48 4.69
CA ASP A 57 -14.01 -27.25 5.96
C ASP A 57 -13.23 -26.31 6.89
N ALA A 58 -11.90 -26.47 6.97
CA ALA A 58 -11.07 -25.61 7.78
C ALA A 58 -11.07 -24.16 7.26
N ILE A 59 -11.07 -23.97 5.94
CA ILE A 59 -11.16 -22.65 5.31
C ILE A 59 -12.54 -22.04 5.55
N TYR A 60 -13.60 -22.80 5.27
CA TYR A 60 -14.99 -22.33 5.39
C TYR A 60 -15.34 -21.86 6.80
N ASN A 61 -14.83 -22.57 7.83
CA ASN A 61 -15.12 -22.25 9.23
C ASN A 61 -14.18 -21.20 9.83
N ALA A 62 -13.16 -20.73 9.10
CA ALA A 62 -12.24 -19.73 9.60
C ALA A 62 -12.94 -18.37 9.76
N ARG A 63 -12.56 -17.63 10.79
CA ARG A 63 -13.03 -16.26 11.06
C ARG A 63 -12.07 -15.22 10.51
N ILE A 64 -10.77 -15.53 10.48
CA ILE A 64 -9.76 -14.72 9.78
C ILE A 64 -9.91 -14.95 8.26
N PRO A 65 -10.00 -13.90 7.43
CA PRO A 65 -10.09 -14.05 5.98
C PRO A 65 -8.90 -14.85 5.40
N ILE A 66 -9.19 -15.74 4.46
CA ILE A 66 -8.21 -16.60 3.80
C ILE A 66 -8.07 -16.28 2.32
N ILE A 67 -6.84 -16.10 1.86
CA ILE A 67 -6.47 -16.04 0.44
C ILE A 67 -5.84 -17.36 0.03
N SER A 68 -6.43 -18.03 -0.96
CA SER A 68 -5.83 -19.20 -1.61
C SER A 68 -4.87 -18.76 -2.71
N ALA A 69 -3.65 -19.26 -2.65
CA ALA A 69 -2.56 -18.93 -3.55
C ALA A 69 -1.83 -20.20 -4.01
N VAL A 70 -2.60 -21.14 -4.56
CA VAL A 70 -2.17 -22.51 -4.92
C VAL A 70 -2.03 -22.65 -6.43
N GLY A 71 -0.85 -23.07 -6.90
CA GLY A 71 -0.65 -23.44 -8.32
C GLY A 71 -0.49 -22.26 -9.29
N HIS A 72 -0.72 -22.49 -10.59
CA HIS A 72 -0.81 -21.44 -11.63
C HIS A 72 -2.28 -21.14 -11.98
N GLU A 73 -2.54 -20.17 -12.86
CA GLU A 73 -3.92 -19.80 -13.24
C GLU A 73 -4.77 -20.98 -13.75
N SER A 74 -4.16 -22.00 -14.37
CA SER A 74 -4.84 -23.20 -14.86
C SER A 74 -5.17 -24.23 -13.78
N ASP A 75 -4.48 -24.19 -12.65
CA ASP A 75 -4.57 -25.22 -11.61
C ASP A 75 -5.57 -24.72 -10.57
N THR A 76 -6.84 -25.09 -10.74
CA THR A 76 -7.89 -24.73 -9.78
C THR A 76 -8.16 -25.88 -8.84
N VAL A 77 -8.18 -25.60 -7.54
CA VAL A 77 -8.41 -26.58 -6.47
C VAL A 77 -9.66 -26.21 -5.67
N ILE A 78 -10.23 -27.17 -4.94
CA ILE A 78 -11.46 -26.94 -4.14
C ILE A 78 -11.24 -25.81 -3.12
N SER A 79 -10.06 -25.72 -2.50
CA SER A 79 -9.74 -24.63 -1.58
C SER A 79 -9.87 -23.24 -2.20
N ASP A 80 -9.65 -23.08 -3.51
CA ASP A 80 -9.79 -21.79 -4.19
C ASP A 80 -11.24 -21.31 -4.22
N TYR A 81 -12.20 -22.24 -4.27
CA TYR A 81 -13.62 -21.92 -4.30
C TYR A 81 -14.22 -21.63 -2.94
N VAL A 82 -13.56 -22.12 -1.87
CA VAL A 82 -14.04 -21.96 -0.50
C VAL A 82 -13.33 -20.80 0.21
N ALA A 83 -12.14 -20.40 -0.26
CA ALA A 83 -11.44 -19.23 0.24
C ALA A 83 -12.15 -17.91 -0.12
N ASP A 84 -11.91 -16.87 0.68
CA ASP A 84 -12.49 -15.54 0.45
C ASP A 84 -11.98 -14.89 -0.84
N MET A 85 -10.72 -15.16 -1.17
CA MET A 85 -10.10 -14.71 -2.42
C MET A 85 -9.12 -15.73 -2.97
N ARG A 86 -8.99 -15.73 -4.30
CA ARG A 86 -7.95 -16.45 -5.02
C ARG A 86 -6.88 -15.49 -5.53
N ALA A 87 -5.62 -15.87 -5.38
CA ALA A 87 -4.47 -15.24 -5.98
C ALA A 87 -3.68 -16.28 -6.81
N PRO A 88 -3.02 -15.87 -7.90
CA PRO A 88 -2.29 -16.81 -8.76
C PRO A 88 -0.99 -17.33 -8.14
N THR A 89 -0.38 -16.60 -7.20
CA THR A 89 0.83 -17.05 -6.48
C THR A 89 0.87 -16.46 -5.08
N PRO A 90 1.63 -17.04 -4.13
CA PRO A 90 1.77 -16.47 -2.79
C PRO A 90 2.33 -15.03 -2.81
N SER A 91 3.23 -14.72 -3.74
CA SER A 91 3.74 -13.36 -3.91
C SER A 91 2.67 -12.39 -4.39
N ALA A 92 1.83 -12.80 -5.36
CA ALA A 92 0.71 -11.98 -5.83
C ALA A 92 -0.33 -11.74 -4.73
N ALA A 93 -0.59 -12.73 -3.87
CA ALA A 93 -1.46 -12.56 -2.71
C ALA A 93 -0.94 -11.45 -1.77
N ILE A 94 0.37 -11.40 -1.55
CA ILE A 94 1.01 -10.35 -0.75
C ILE A 94 0.88 -9.00 -1.46
N GLU A 95 1.15 -8.93 -2.76
CA GLU A 95 1.01 -7.69 -3.53
C GLU A 95 -0.41 -7.11 -3.49
N MET A 96 -1.44 -7.96 -3.52
CA MET A 96 -2.84 -7.55 -3.41
C MET A 96 -3.18 -6.94 -2.03
N LEU A 97 -2.47 -7.34 -0.98
CA LEU A 97 -2.66 -6.81 0.37
C LEU A 97 -1.88 -5.51 0.61
N LEU A 98 -0.86 -5.25 -0.20
CA LEU A 98 -0.03 -4.07 -0.05
C LEU A 98 -0.70 -2.85 -0.72
N PRO A 99 -0.72 -1.68 -0.05
CA PRO A 99 -1.19 -0.46 -0.69
C PRO A 99 -0.31 -0.14 -1.90
N ALA A 100 -0.92 0.40 -2.96
CA ALA A 100 -0.19 0.73 -4.18
C ALA A 100 1.04 1.59 -3.86
N PRO A 101 2.21 1.36 -4.50
CA PRO A 101 3.48 2.02 -4.16
C PRO A 101 3.38 3.55 -4.12
N ASN A 102 2.45 4.11 -4.90
CA ASN A 102 2.28 5.55 -5.05
C ASN A 102 1.04 6.11 -4.34
N ALA A 103 0.27 5.31 -3.61
CA ALA A 103 -0.96 5.79 -2.98
C ALA A 103 -0.67 6.88 -1.92
N LEU A 104 0.41 6.69 -1.15
CA LEU A 104 0.83 7.67 -0.14
C LEU A 104 1.42 8.93 -0.77
N THR A 105 2.22 8.80 -1.82
CA THR A 105 2.82 9.96 -2.53
C THR A 105 1.76 10.76 -3.27
N GLN A 106 0.78 10.11 -3.90
CA GLN A 106 -0.34 10.79 -4.56
C GLN A 106 -1.19 11.58 -3.56
N GLY A 107 -1.48 11.03 -2.39
CA GLY A 107 -2.22 11.75 -1.34
C GLY A 107 -1.47 12.98 -0.84
N ILE A 108 -0.15 12.88 -0.69
CA ILE A 108 0.71 14.00 -0.30
C ILE A 108 0.74 15.06 -1.41
N THR A 109 1.00 14.68 -2.66
CA THR A 109 1.04 15.58 -3.81
C THR A 109 -0.29 16.33 -3.99
N HIS A 110 -1.41 15.62 -3.92
CA HIS A 110 -2.74 16.22 -4.05
C HIS A 110 -3.00 17.28 -2.96
N ARG A 111 -2.61 17.01 -1.71
CA ARG A 111 -2.72 17.99 -0.62
C ARG A 111 -1.82 19.20 -0.81
N PHE A 112 -0.61 19.02 -1.34
CA PHE A 112 0.29 20.12 -1.70
C PHE A 112 -0.26 20.98 -2.83
N GLU A 113 -0.84 20.38 -3.86
CA GLU A 113 -1.49 21.08 -4.97
C GLU A 113 -2.68 21.93 -4.50
N CYS A 114 -3.56 21.38 -3.66
CA CYS A 114 -4.67 22.12 -3.06
C CYS A 114 -4.17 23.34 -2.27
N ALA A 115 -3.19 23.14 -1.37
CA ALA A 115 -2.63 24.23 -0.58
C ALA A 115 -1.98 25.32 -1.45
N THR A 116 -1.30 24.93 -2.53
CA THR A 116 -0.69 25.88 -3.48
C THR A 116 -1.75 26.69 -4.22
N ASN A 117 -2.86 26.06 -4.62
CA ASN A 117 -3.97 26.74 -5.27
C ASN A 117 -4.68 27.72 -4.33
N ASP A 118 -4.88 27.36 -3.07
CA ASP A 118 -5.48 28.25 -2.07
C ASP A 118 -4.61 29.50 -1.85
N ILE A 119 -3.29 29.32 -1.75
CA ILE A 119 -2.34 30.44 -1.63
C ILE A 119 -2.38 31.32 -2.87
N LYS A 120 -2.40 30.74 -4.09
CA LYS A 120 -2.53 31.51 -5.34
C LYS A 120 -3.82 32.33 -5.37
N GLN A 121 -4.94 31.75 -4.94
CA GLN A 121 -6.22 32.47 -4.87
C GLN A 121 -6.16 33.63 -3.87
N LEU A 122 -5.57 33.42 -2.69
CA LEU A 122 -5.36 34.48 -1.71
C LEU A 122 -4.47 35.59 -2.25
N CYS A 123 -3.35 35.26 -2.89
CA CYS A 123 -2.45 36.23 -3.52
C CYS A 123 -3.19 37.04 -4.60
N ASN A 124 -3.99 36.39 -5.44
CA ASN A 124 -4.79 37.06 -6.46
C ASN A 124 -5.85 37.99 -5.85
N ALA A 125 -6.51 37.57 -4.77
CA ALA A 125 -7.49 38.38 -4.06
C ALA A 125 -6.86 39.61 -3.39
N ILE A 126 -5.67 39.46 -2.79
CA ILE A 126 -4.92 40.57 -2.21
C ILE A 126 -4.46 41.54 -3.31
N ASN A 127 -3.93 41.03 -4.42
CA ASN A 127 -3.48 41.84 -5.54
C ASN A 127 -4.62 42.63 -6.20
N ALA A 128 -5.80 42.00 -6.33
CA ALA A 128 -7.00 42.67 -6.85
C ALA A 128 -7.52 43.79 -5.93
N ARG A 129 -7.25 43.68 -4.61
CA ARG A 129 -7.69 44.65 -3.61
C ARG A 129 -6.70 45.80 -3.43
N ASP A 130 -5.40 45.55 -3.54
CA ASP A 130 -4.34 46.55 -3.43
C ASP A 130 -3.10 46.14 -4.25
N PRO A 131 -3.02 46.57 -5.53
CA PRO A 131 -1.94 46.16 -6.44
C PRO A 131 -0.55 46.61 -6.00
N GLN A 132 -0.44 47.69 -5.20
CA GLN A 132 0.85 48.21 -4.74
C GLN A 132 1.45 47.37 -3.60
N ARG A 133 0.64 46.51 -2.96
CA ARG A 133 1.03 45.75 -1.77
C ARG A 133 1.73 44.42 -2.08
N LEU A 134 1.45 43.81 -3.23
CA LEU A 134 2.10 42.55 -3.66
C LEU A 134 3.44 42.77 -4.37
N GLY A 135 3.62 43.91 -5.03
CA GLY A 135 4.86 44.26 -5.74
C GLY A 135 6.11 44.34 -4.85
N ALA A 136 5.93 44.34 -3.52
CA ALA A 136 7.04 44.38 -2.56
C ALA A 136 7.58 43.00 -2.16
N PHE A 137 6.91 41.88 -2.49
CA PHE A 137 7.23 40.62 -1.81
C PHE A 137 7.78 39.43 -2.64
N VAL A 138 7.32 39.01 -3.84
CA VAL A 138 7.85 37.73 -4.40
C VAL A 138 7.65 37.52 -5.92
N GLN A 139 8.71 37.15 -6.68
CA GLN A 139 8.65 36.20 -7.81
C GLN A 139 9.69 35.09 -7.59
N ILE A 140 9.33 33.83 -7.81
CA ILE A 140 10.20 32.65 -7.64
C ILE A 140 10.11 31.78 -8.91
N GLU A 141 11.26 31.31 -9.39
CA GLU A 141 11.40 30.49 -10.60
C GLU A 141 12.07 29.13 -10.31
N LYS A 142 11.94 28.21 -11.27
CA LYS A 142 11.92 26.74 -11.15
C LYS A 142 13.23 26.03 -10.77
N ASP A 143 14.36 26.71 -10.74
CA ASP A 143 15.69 26.08 -10.63
C ASP A 143 16.49 26.41 -9.34
N GLY A 144 15.84 26.96 -8.31
CA GLY A 144 16.42 27.04 -6.96
C GLY A 144 17.44 28.16 -6.72
N GLU A 145 17.60 29.13 -7.62
CA GLU A 145 18.31 30.39 -7.34
C GLU A 145 17.34 31.54 -7.02
N ILE A 146 17.59 32.25 -5.91
CA ILE A 146 16.87 33.48 -5.53
C ILE A 146 17.61 34.68 -6.16
N ARG A 147 16.97 35.38 -7.11
CA ARG A 147 17.47 36.68 -7.62
C ARG A 147 16.39 37.76 -7.54
N THR A 148 16.81 38.95 -7.13
CA THR A 148 15.97 40.15 -6.99
C THR A 148 15.46 40.63 -8.35
N LEU A 149 14.19 41.06 -8.36
CA LEU A 149 13.35 41.41 -9.51
C LEU A 149 13.96 42.39 -10.54
N GLN A 150 14.60 41.84 -11.56
CA GLN A 150 14.59 42.36 -12.93
C GLN A 150 14.60 41.17 -13.89
N SER A 151 13.46 40.90 -14.52
CA SER A 151 13.19 39.94 -15.62
C SER A 151 12.42 38.66 -15.23
N LEU A 152 11.09 38.71 -15.32
CA LEU A 152 10.28 37.52 -15.56
C LEU A 152 9.11 37.89 -16.50
N VAL A 153 9.42 37.85 -17.80
CA VAL A 153 8.45 37.64 -18.89
C VAL A 153 8.95 36.45 -19.69
N SER A 154 8.73 35.24 -19.18
CA SER A 154 8.65 33.98 -19.93
C SER A 154 8.51 32.85 -18.91
N GLY A 155 7.36 32.18 -18.90
CA GLY A 155 6.93 31.34 -17.79
C GLY A 155 7.79 30.12 -17.47
N ASP A 156 7.83 29.78 -16.18
CA ASP A 156 7.86 28.40 -15.67
C ASP A 156 7.55 28.36 -14.14
N GLU A 157 7.18 27.18 -13.63
CA GLU A 157 6.59 26.80 -12.30
C GLU A 157 6.95 27.60 -11.01
N VAL A 158 5.97 27.62 -10.08
CA VAL A 158 5.98 28.34 -8.79
C VAL A 158 6.52 27.45 -7.64
N GLN A 159 7.62 27.84 -6.97
CA GLN A 159 8.05 27.29 -5.67
C GLN A 159 7.57 28.16 -4.49
N LEU A 160 7.21 27.53 -3.36
CA LEU A 160 6.77 28.18 -2.11
C LEU A 160 7.93 28.31 -1.10
N ILE A 161 8.21 29.53 -0.60
CA ILE A 161 9.20 29.79 0.46
C ILE A 161 8.55 29.70 1.84
N GLY A 162 9.05 28.79 2.69
CA GLY A 162 8.79 28.75 4.13
C GLY A 162 9.89 29.47 4.92
N ILE A 163 9.53 30.39 5.81
CA ILE A 163 10.47 31.08 6.70
C ILE A 163 10.73 30.18 7.92
N SER A 164 11.91 29.57 8.01
CA SER A 164 12.38 28.86 9.20
C SER A 164 13.50 29.64 9.89
N GLN A 165 13.35 29.91 11.19
CA GLN A 165 14.42 30.46 12.02
C GLN A 165 15.45 29.39 12.36
N SER A 166 16.66 29.48 11.82
CA SER A 166 17.81 28.72 12.33
C SER A 166 18.46 29.47 13.50
N LYS A 167 18.29 28.97 14.72
CA LYS A 167 19.17 29.35 15.83
C LYS A 167 20.40 28.44 15.79
N GLY A 168 21.56 29.08 15.70
CA GLY A 168 22.85 28.44 15.47
C GLY A 168 23.23 27.35 16.47
N ALA A 169 23.67 26.23 15.91
CA ALA A 169 24.59 25.31 16.57
C ALA A 169 26.00 25.64 16.07
N LYS A 170 26.85 26.17 16.96
CA LYS A 170 28.31 26.03 16.81
C LYS A 170 28.69 24.71 17.47
N ILE A 171 29.09 23.73 16.67
CA ILE A 171 29.87 22.59 17.12
C ILE A 171 31.26 22.78 16.51
N LEU A 172 32.22 23.03 17.41
CA LEU A 172 33.67 23.25 17.25
C LEU A 172 34.09 24.46 16.39
#